data_AF-A0A540VBH1-F1
#
_entry.id   AF-A0A540VBH1-F1
#
_cell.length_a   1.000
_cell.length_b   1.000
_cell.length_c   1.000
_cell.angle_alpha   90.00
_cell.angle_beta   90.00
_cell.angle_gamma   90.00
#
_symmetry.space_group_name_H-M   'P 1'
#
loop_
_entity.id
_entity.type
_entity.pdbx_description
1 polymer ?
#
loop_
_entity_poly.entity_id
_entity_poly.type
_entity_poly.pdbx_seq_one_letter_code
_entity_poly.pdbx_strand_id
1 'polypeptide(L)'
;MEHGYGAVTLRDIAQSLGIRQASLYYHFPEGKEQLYVAVVERLMARHQAGLEEVIQQAGPDLAAQLEAVTHWFGGQPPIHFLGMMHADLPALSPEARALVARLAYQALFMPLRTAFTAAQERGEARPIDPDLLAGLFVSMLDGITFSLSQQQRLSRQAMFEAMLSLFLDGLRSRPRFTSQDENR
;
A
#
# COMPACT_ATOMS: atom_id res chain seq x y z
N MET A 1 -3.02 10.71 7.39
CA MET A 1 -3.07 12.18 7.34
C MET A 1 -4.49 12.53 6.93
N GLU A 2 -5.26 13.24 7.75
CA GLU A 2 -6.67 13.55 7.43
C GLU A 2 -6.81 14.55 6.28
N HIS A 3 -5.74 15.30 5.98
CA HIS A 3 -5.65 16.27 4.89
C HIS A 3 -4.39 15.95 4.07
N GLY A 4 -4.53 15.73 2.76
CA GLY A 4 -3.42 15.39 1.85
C GLY A 4 -2.37 16.50 1.76
N TYR A 5 -1.25 16.23 1.08
CA TYR A 5 -0.13 17.17 0.91
C TYR A 5 -0.62 18.56 0.53
N GLY A 6 -1.53 18.71 -0.44
CA GLY A 6 -2.03 20.02 -0.88
C GLY A 6 -2.75 20.85 0.19
N ALA A 7 -3.34 20.22 1.20
CA ALA A 7 -4.29 20.87 2.12
C ALA A 7 -3.68 21.43 3.42
N VAL A 8 -2.39 21.22 3.66
CA VAL A 8 -1.72 21.61 4.93
C VAL A 8 -0.51 22.50 4.68
N THR A 9 -0.33 23.60 5.41
CA THR A 9 0.89 24.43 5.35
C THR A 9 1.86 24.11 6.49
N LEU A 10 3.15 24.49 6.36
CA LEU A 10 4.10 24.39 7.48
C LEU A 10 3.66 25.17 8.72
N ARG A 11 2.92 26.27 8.52
CA ARG A 11 2.33 27.04 9.62
C ARG A 11 1.28 26.21 10.35
N ASP A 12 0.40 25.52 9.63
CA ASP A 12 -0.62 24.66 10.22
C ASP A 12 0.00 23.50 10.99
N ILE A 13 1.09 22.92 10.46
CA ILE A 13 1.87 21.87 11.13
C ILE A 13 2.53 22.41 12.41
N ALA A 14 3.16 23.59 12.35
CA ALA A 14 3.79 24.19 13.52
C ALA A 14 2.75 24.48 14.62
N GLN A 15 1.59 25.01 14.22
CA GLN A 15 0.50 25.33 15.13
C GLN A 15 -0.10 24.07 15.79
N SER A 16 -0.31 22.99 15.03
CA SER A 16 -0.83 21.74 15.58
C SER A 16 0.15 21.05 16.54
N LEU A 17 1.44 21.21 16.33
CA LEU A 17 2.50 20.70 17.20
C LEU A 17 2.85 21.62 18.38
N GLY A 18 2.27 22.83 18.44
CA GLY A 18 2.58 23.82 19.48
C GLY A 18 4.01 24.38 19.41
N ILE A 19 4.65 24.31 18.24
CA ILE A 19 6.03 24.78 18.03
C ILE A 19 6.07 26.06 17.20
N ARG A 20 7.22 26.74 17.20
CA ARG A 20 7.44 27.90 16.33
C ARG A 20 7.68 27.42 14.90
N GLN A 21 7.05 28.09 13.93
CA GLN A 21 7.27 27.80 12.50
C GLN A 21 8.75 27.90 12.10
N ALA A 22 9.51 28.82 12.72
CA ALA A 22 10.96 28.95 12.51
C ALA A 22 11.74 27.67 12.88
N SER A 23 11.26 26.89 13.86
CA SER A 23 11.87 25.61 14.23
C SER A 23 11.72 24.57 13.12
N LEU A 24 10.60 24.58 12.39
CA LEU A 24 10.43 23.71 11.22
C LEU A 24 11.35 24.11 10.08
N TYR A 25 11.48 25.41 9.78
CA TYR A 25 12.42 25.88 8.75
C TYR A 25 13.88 25.61 9.08
N TYR A 26 14.24 25.58 10.37
CA TYR A 26 15.58 25.18 10.77
C TYR A 26 15.92 23.73 10.37
N HIS A 27 14.96 22.82 10.49
CA HIS A 27 15.14 21.40 10.12
C HIS A 27 14.83 21.13 8.64
N PHE A 28 13.91 21.88 8.05
CA PHE A 28 13.43 21.74 6.69
C PHE A 28 13.54 23.06 5.94
N PRO A 29 14.78 23.50 5.61
CA PRO A 29 15.01 24.79 4.95
C PRO A 29 14.37 24.88 3.56
N GLU A 30 14.21 23.74 2.87
CA GLU A 30 13.53 23.66 1.57
C GLU A 30 12.00 23.60 1.72
N GLY A 31 11.51 23.67 2.96
CA GLY A 31 10.11 23.87 3.28
C GLY A 31 9.30 22.57 3.32
N LYS A 32 8.03 22.70 2.95
CA LYS A 32 7.00 21.66 3.13
C LYS A 32 7.30 20.39 2.33
N GLU A 33 7.85 20.53 1.12
CA GLU A 33 8.15 19.40 0.25
C GLU A 33 9.23 18.51 0.88
N GLN A 34 10.31 19.10 1.39
CA GLN A 34 11.37 18.38 2.09
C GLN A 34 10.86 17.67 3.34
N LEU A 35 10.00 18.34 4.13
CA LEU A 35 9.34 17.70 5.27
C LEU A 35 8.47 16.51 4.81
N TYR A 36 7.68 16.67 3.75
CA TYR A 36 6.83 15.62 3.23
C TYR A 36 7.64 14.41 2.75
N VAL A 37 8.69 14.63 1.97
CA VAL A 37 9.60 13.58 1.51
C VAL A 37 10.22 12.83 2.70
N ALA A 38 10.71 13.55 3.72
CA ALA A 38 11.29 12.92 4.92
C ALA A 38 10.26 12.08 5.70
N VAL A 39 9.00 12.53 5.77
CA VAL A 39 7.90 11.76 6.39
C VAL A 39 7.61 10.49 5.58
N VAL A 40 7.49 10.61 4.26
CA VAL A 40 7.23 9.47 3.37
C VAL A 40 8.38 8.47 3.43
N GLU A 41 9.62 8.93 3.40
CA GLU A 41 10.81 8.07 3.50
C GLU A 41 10.78 7.23 4.78
N ARG A 42 10.56 7.87 5.94
CA ARG A 42 10.45 7.17 7.22
C ARG A 42 9.27 6.20 7.24
N LEU A 43 8.13 6.61 6.67
CA LEU A 43 6.95 5.77 6.60
C LEU A 43 7.19 4.54 5.72
N MET A 44 7.76 4.71 4.54
CA MET A 44 8.05 3.65 3.59
C MET A 44 9.12 2.71 4.12
N ALA A 45 10.18 3.21 4.76
CA ALA A 45 11.19 2.37 5.40
C ALA A 45 10.59 1.44 6.46
N ARG A 46 9.65 1.94 7.28
CA ARG A 46 8.94 1.11 8.27
C ARG A 46 8.06 0.04 7.61
N HIS A 47 7.37 0.39 6.52
CA HIS A 47 6.55 -0.58 5.80
C HIS A 47 7.42 -1.63 5.12
N GLN A 48 8.50 -1.23 4.44
CA GLN A 48 9.43 -2.15 3.82
C GLN A 48 9.93 -3.20 4.82
N ALA A 49 10.50 -2.76 5.94
CA ALA A 49 11.01 -3.66 6.97
C ALA A 49 9.92 -4.59 7.51
N GLY A 50 8.73 -4.05 7.80
CA GLY A 50 7.62 -4.85 8.31
C GLY A 50 7.09 -5.88 7.32
N LEU A 51 6.93 -5.50 6.04
CA LEU A 51 6.47 -6.43 5.00
C LEU A 51 7.50 -7.54 4.75
N GLU A 52 8.78 -7.18 4.64
CA GLU A 52 9.86 -8.14 4.45
C GLU A 52 9.93 -9.13 5.62
N GLU A 53 9.83 -8.64 6.86
CA GLU A 53 9.83 -9.48 8.07
C GLU A 53 8.66 -10.47 8.10
N VAL A 54 7.42 -9.99 7.93
CA VAL A 54 6.24 -10.87 8.05
C VAL A 54 6.13 -11.86 6.90
N ILE A 55 6.54 -11.49 5.68
CA ILE A 55 6.61 -12.40 4.53
C ILE A 55 7.67 -13.48 4.79
N GLN A 56 8.84 -13.10 5.30
CA GLN A 56 9.91 -14.05 5.61
C GLN A 56 9.49 -15.04 6.70
N GLN A 57 8.85 -14.57 7.77
CA GLN A 57 8.40 -15.40 8.89
C GLN A 57 7.26 -16.36 8.52
N ALA A 58 6.39 -15.97 7.58
CA ALA A 58 5.29 -16.82 7.11
C ALA A 58 5.76 -18.06 6.33
N GLY A 59 7.03 -18.10 5.88
CA GLY A 59 7.57 -19.21 5.10
C GLY A 59 7.12 -19.16 3.64
N PRO A 60 7.16 -20.29 2.91
CA PRO A 60 6.97 -20.28 1.47
C PRO A 60 5.51 -20.12 1.02
N ASP A 61 4.53 -20.54 1.81
CA ASP A 61 3.11 -20.57 1.39
C ASP A 61 2.55 -19.16 1.11
N LEU A 62 2.04 -18.93 -0.11
CA LEU A 62 1.52 -17.62 -0.50
C LEU A 62 0.34 -17.15 0.36
N ALA A 63 -0.56 -18.07 0.74
CA ALA A 63 -1.72 -17.69 1.54
C ALA A 63 -1.30 -17.19 2.92
N ALA A 64 -0.38 -17.90 3.58
CA ALA A 64 0.22 -17.48 4.85
C ALA A 64 0.95 -16.14 4.74
N GLN A 65 1.71 -15.92 3.65
CA GLN A 65 2.39 -14.65 3.41
C GLN A 65 1.39 -13.49 3.29
N LEU A 66 0.34 -13.63 2.49
CA LEU A 66 -0.67 -12.58 2.33
C LEU A 66 -1.48 -12.35 3.62
N GLU A 67 -1.78 -13.40 4.36
CA GLU A 67 -2.42 -13.30 5.68
C GLU A 67 -1.55 -12.48 6.64
N ALA A 68 -0.27 -12.82 6.75
CA ALA A 68 0.69 -12.10 7.59
C ALA A 68 0.80 -10.62 7.20
N VAL A 69 0.81 -10.32 5.88
CA VAL A 69 0.80 -8.94 5.39
C VAL A 69 -0.48 -8.21 5.80
N THR A 70 -1.68 -8.79 5.62
CA THR A 70 -2.92 -8.12 6.04
C THR A 70 -2.99 -7.88 7.54
N HIS A 71 -2.51 -8.84 8.34
CA HIS A 71 -2.44 -8.71 9.79
C HIS A 71 -1.51 -7.56 10.19
N TRP A 72 -0.33 -7.49 9.58
CA TRP A 72 0.62 -6.40 9.77
C TRP A 72 -0.02 -5.04 9.46
N PHE A 73 -0.63 -4.88 8.28
CA PHE A 73 -1.35 -3.66 7.91
C PHE A 73 -2.49 -3.34 8.88
N GLY A 74 -3.16 -4.36 9.42
CA GLY A 74 -4.16 -4.25 10.47
C GLY A 74 -3.66 -3.56 11.75
N GLY A 75 -2.38 -3.71 12.08
CA GLY A 75 -1.73 -3.04 13.21
C GLY A 75 -1.21 -1.62 12.90
N GLN A 76 -1.16 -1.22 11.63
CA GLN A 76 -0.60 0.08 11.25
C GLN A 76 -1.68 1.18 11.13
N PRO A 77 -1.29 2.46 11.34
CA PRO A 77 -2.05 3.59 10.85
C PRO A 77 -2.35 3.45 9.35
N PRO A 78 -3.54 3.82 8.87
CA PRO A 78 -3.90 3.63 7.48
C PRO A 78 -2.97 4.42 6.53
N ILE A 79 -2.52 3.74 5.48
CA ILE A 79 -1.87 4.40 4.34
C ILE A 79 -2.98 4.71 3.34
N HIS A 80 -3.15 5.99 3.00
CA HIS A 80 -4.03 6.43 1.92
C HIS A 80 -3.23 6.41 0.61
N PHE A 81 -2.86 5.22 0.14
CA PHE A 81 -1.99 5.05 -1.02
C PHE A 81 -2.60 5.66 -2.28
N LEU A 82 -3.90 5.41 -2.54
CA LEU A 82 -4.58 6.03 -3.70
C LEU A 82 -4.65 7.56 -3.55
N GLY A 83 -4.89 8.07 -2.35
CA GLY A 83 -4.84 9.50 -2.05
C GLY A 83 -3.47 10.10 -2.36
N MET A 84 -2.40 9.44 -1.92
CA MET A 84 -1.02 9.84 -2.22
C MET A 84 -0.75 9.85 -3.73
N MET A 85 -1.23 8.85 -4.46
CA MET A 85 -1.01 8.74 -5.92
C MET A 85 -1.75 9.82 -6.71
N HIS A 86 -2.99 10.11 -6.34
CA HIS A 86 -3.85 11.00 -7.12
C HIS A 86 -3.84 12.46 -6.67
N ALA A 87 -3.57 12.73 -5.39
CA ALA A 87 -3.62 14.08 -4.82
C ALA A 87 -2.22 14.62 -4.48
N ASP A 88 -1.36 13.80 -3.86
CA ASP A 88 -0.09 14.30 -3.34
C ASP A 88 1.00 14.36 -4.41
N LEU A 89 1.24 13.25 -5.13
CA LEU A 89 2.28 13.17 -6.15
C LEU A 89 2.19 14.26 -7.24
N PRO A 90 1.00 14.58 -7.80
CA PRO A 90 0.90 15.62 -8.82
C PRO A 90 1.27 17.02 -8.33
N ALA A 91 1.24 17.27 -7.02
CA ALA A 91 1.56 18.55 -6.40
C ALA A 91 3.03 18.69 -6.00
N LEU A 92 3.85 17.64 -6.16
CA LEU A 92 5.28 17.66 -5.89
C LEU A 92 6.09 18.10 -7.11
N SER A 93 7.31 18.57 -6.87
CA SER A 93 8.34 18.70 -7.91
C SER A 93 8.60 17.37 -8.62
N PRO A 94 9.05 17.37 -9.88
CA PRO A 94 9.38 16.14 -10.61
C PRO A 94 10.35 15.22 -9.85
N GLU A 95 11.34 15.80 -9.17
CA GLU A 95 12.37 15.10 -8.40
C GLU A 95 11.77 14.44 -7.16
N ALA A 96 11.01 15.20 -6.34
CA ALA A 96 10.35 14.67 -5.16
C ALA A 96 9.30 13.61 -5.52
N ARG A 97 8.56 13.83 -6.61
CA ARG A 97 7.59 12.86 -7.14
C ARG A 97 8.25 11.54 -7.52
N ALA A 98 9.36 11.58 -8.25
CA ALA A 98 10.11 10.38 -8.64
C ALA A 98 10.69 9.65 -7.42
N LEU A 99 11.21 10.38 -6.45
CA LEU A 99 11.71 9.81 -5.20
C LEU A 99 10.59 9.12 -4.40
N VAL A 100 9.47 9.79 -4.17
CA VAL A 100 8.32 9.23 -3.44
C VAL A 100 7.75 8.00 -4.14
N ALA A 101 7.58 8.05 -5.47
CA ALA A 101 7.11 6.91 -6.25
C ALA A 101 8.04 5.69 -6.10
N ARG A 102 9.36 5.92 -6.15
CA ARG A 102 10.37 4.86 -5.96
C ARG A 102 10.33 4.28 -4.55
N LEU A 103 10.26 5.12 -3.52
CA LEU A 103 10.15 4.67 -2.12
C LEU A 103 8.89 3.83 -1.90
N ALA A 104 7.75 4.26 -2.44
CA ALA A 104 6.49 3.54 -2.34
C ALA A 104 6.54 2.19 -3.08
N TYR A 105 7.12 2.16 -4.29
CA TYR A 105 7.31 0.92 -5.04
C TYR A 105 8.19 -0.08 -4.28
N GLN A 106 9.34 0.37 -3.77
CA GLN A 106 10.26 -0.49 -3.01
C GLN A 106 9.62 -1.02 -1.73
N ALA A 107 8.89 -0.19 -1.00
CA ALA A 107 8.34 -0.58 0.29
C ALA A 107 7.08 -1.45 0.20
N LEU A 108 6.21 -1.19 -0.78
CA LEU A 108 4.88 -1.82 -0.84
C LEU A 108 4.77 -2.86 -1.95
N PHE A 109 5.39 -2.63 -3.11
CA PHE A 109 5.19 -3.47 -4.29
C PHE A 109 6.26 -4.55 -4.39
N MET A 110 7.54 -4.21 -4.19
CA MET A 110 8.65 -5.14 -4.39
C MET A 110 8.58 -6.41 -3.52
N PRO A 111 8.21 -6.36 -2.22
CA PRO A 111 8.08 -7.57 -1.39
C PRO A 111 6.94 -8.48 -1.88
N LEU A 112 5.79 -7.88 -2.22
CA LEU A 112 4.63 -8.61 -2.74
C LEU A 112 4.91 -9.22 -4.13
N ARG A 113 5.54 -8.46 -5.01
CA ARG A 113 5.98 -8.92 -6.33
C ARG A 113 6.86 -10.16 -6.19
N THR A 114 7.83 -10.12 -5.28
CA THR A 114 8.72 -11.25 -4.99
C THR A 114 7.95 -12.48 -4.50
N ALA A 115 7.01 -12.29 -3.57
CA ALA A 115 6.14 -13.36 -3.09
C ALA A 115 5.31 -13.99 -4.22
N PHE A 116 4.69 -13.16 -5.08
CA PHE A 116 3.89 -13.64 -6.20
C PHE A 116 4.72 -14.38 -7.25
N THR A 117 5.91 -13.87 -7.60
CA THR A 117 6.83 -14.57 -8.51
C THR A 117 7.18 -15.96 -7.97
N ALA A 118 7.58 -16.04 -6.70
CA ALA A 118 7.95 -17.32 -6.09
C ALA A 118 6.76 -18.30 -6.03
N ALA A 119 5.55 -17.81 -5.76
CA ALA A 119 4.34 -18.64 -5.75
C ALA A 119 3.97 -19.16 -7.14
N GLN A 120 4.18 -18.36 -8.19
CA GLN A 120 3.97 -18.79 -9.58
C GLN A 120 5.00 -19.84 -10.01
N GLU A 121 6.26 -19.68 -9.63
CA GLU A 121 7.32 -20.67 -9.88
C GLU A 121 7.02 -22.02 -9.21
N ARG A 122 6.37 -22.01 -8.04
CA ARG A 122 5.90 -23.21 -7.33
C ARG A 122 4.56 -23.76 -7.83
N GLY A 123 3.88 -23.05 -8.75
CA GLY A 123 2.57 -23.44 -9.26
C GLY A 123 1.39 -23.21 -8.29
N GLU A 124 1.58 -22.44 -7.22
CA GLU A 124 0.55 -22.07 -6.25
C GLU A 124 -0.42 -21.01 -6.79
N ALA A 125 0.06 -20.18 -7.74
CA ALA A 125 -0.71 -19.12 -8.37
C ALA A 125 -0.61 -19.19 -9.90
N ARG A 126 -1.68 -18.82 -10.59
CA ARG A 126 -1.70 -18.71 -12.05
C ARG A 126 -0.73 -17.62 -12.56
N PRO A 127 -0.18 -17.74 -13.78
CA PRO A 127 0.82 -16.81 -14.33
C PRO A 127 0.17 -15.49 -14.76
N ILE A 128 0.04 -14.56 -13.82
CA ILE A 128 -0.34 -13.15 -14.03
C ILE A 128 0.90 -12.30 -13.76
N ASP A 129 1.02 -11.16 -14.43
CA ASP A 129 2.05 -10.18 -14.11
C ASP A 129 2.13 -9.91 -12.58
N PRO A 130 3.25 -10.22 -11.90
CA PRO A 130 3.42 -10.01 -10.46
C PRO A 130 3.27 -8.54 -10.03
N ASP A 131 3.63 -7.58 -10.88
CA ASP A 131 3.47 -6.16 -10.58
C ASP A 131 1.97 -5.76 -10.58
N LEU A 132 1.18 -6.34 -11.48
CA LEU A 132 -0.28 -6.17 -11.47
C LEU A 132 -0.90 -6.79 -10.21
N LEU A 133 -0.46 -7.98 -9.80
CA LEU A 133 -0.95 -8.61 -8.57
C LEU A 133 -0.63 -7.78 -7.33
N ALA A 134 0.59 -7.27 -7.21
CA ALA A 134 0.98 -6.36 -6.13
C ALA A 134 0.10 -5.10 -6.11
N GLY A 135 -0.11 -4.47 -7.27
CA GLY A 135 -0.97 -3.28 -7.38
C GLY A 135 -2.43 -3.54 -7.00
N LEU A 136 -3.01 -4.66 -7.44
CA LEU A 136 -4.37 -5.04 -7.06
C LEU A 136 -4.49 -5.29 -5.56
N PHE A 137 -3.53 -6.03 -4.98
CA PHE A 137 -3.53 -6.33 -3.55
C PHE A 137 -3.43 -5.06 -2.71
N VAL A 138 -2.49 -4.15 -3.02
CA VAL A 138 -2.35 -2.86 -2.34
C VAL A 138 -3.60 -2.00 -2.50
N SER A 139 -4.22 -1.98 -3.67
CA SER A 139 -5.46 -1.23 -3.91
C SER A 139 -6.63 -1.76 -3.09
N MET A 140 -6.72 -3.08 -2.90
CA MET A 140 -7.76 -3.67 -2.05
C MET A 140 -7.54 -3.34 -0.57
N LEU A 141 -6.28 -3.34 -0.09
CA LEU A 141 -5.94 -2.88 1.27
C LEU A 141 -6.37 -1.41 1.50
N ASP A 142 -6.12 -0.54 0.52
CA ASP A 142 -6.55 0.86 0.56
C ASP A 142 -8.09 0.98 0.60
N GLY A 143 -8.79 0.17 -0.19
CA GLY A 143 -10.26 0.11 -0.20
C GLY A 143 -10.88 -0.29 1.15
N ILE A 144 -10.20 -1.11 1.95
CA ILE A 144 -10.64 -1.43 3.32
C ILE A 144 -10.54 -0.19 4.22
N THR A 145 -9.48 0.61 4.08
CA THR A 145 -9.33 1.87 4.82
C THR A 145 -10.48 2.83 4.54
N PHE A 146 -10.85 2.99 3.27
CA PHE A 146 -12.01 3.79 2.87
C PHE A 146 -13.33 3.21 3.43
N SER A 147 -13.48 1.89 3.42
CA SER A 147 -14.69 1.24 3.94
C SER A 147 -14.85 1.44 5.45
N LEU A 148 -13.75 1.46 6.21
CA LEU A 148 -13.76 1.73 7.66
C LEU A 148 -14.19 3.16 7.98
N SER A 149 -13.84 4.14 7.15
CA SER A 149 -14.28 5.54 7.38
C SER A 149 -15.77 5.73 7.13
N GLN A 150 -16.42 4.83 6.39
CA GLN A 150 -17.83 4.91 6.02
C GLN A 150 -18.79 4.17 6.98
N GLN A 151 -18.36 3.85 8.22
CA GLN A 151 -19.19 3.19 9.26
C GLN A 151 -19.88 1.89 8.80
N GLN A 152 -19.12 0.99 8.20
CA GLN A 152 -19.60 -0.33 7.76
C GLN A 152 -19.94 -1.28 8.94
N ARG A 153 -20.85 -2.25 8.69
CA ARG A 153 -21.31 -3.28 9.66
C ARG A 153 -20.25 -4.33 10.02
N LEU A 154 -19.22 -4.51 9.20
CA LEU A 154 -18.20 -5.55 9.37
C LEU A 154 -17.00 -5.03 10.20
N SER A 155 -16.37 -5.92 10.96
CA SER A 155 -15.11 -5.61 11.63
C SER A 155 -13.97 -5.50 10.61
N ARG A 156 -12.91 -4.75 10.95
CA ARG A 156 -11.69 -4.64 10.13
C ARG A 156 -11.11 -6.01 9.78
N GLN A 157 -11.10 -6.92 10.75
CA GLN A 157 -10.63 -8.29 10.56
C GLN A 157 -11.49 -9.03 9.52
N ALA A 158 -12.82 -8.99 9.64
CA ALA A 158 -13.71 -9.65 8.68
C ALA A 158 -13.56 -9.09 7.25
N MET A 159 -13.25 -7.80 7.10
CA MET A 159 -12.96 -7.23 5.78
C MET A 159 -11.66 -7.77 5.18
N PHE A 160 -10.59 -7.90 5.97
CA PHE A 160 -9.33 -8.50 5.49
C PHE A 160 -9.51 -9.98 5.14
N GLU A 161 -10.22 -10.75 5.96
CA GLU A 161 -10.53 -12.16 5.68
C GLU A 161 -11.31 -12.32 4.36
N ALA A 162 -12.36 -11.50 4.15
CA ALA A 162 -13.13 -11.52 2.91
C ALA A 162 -12.28 -11.10 1.70
N MET A 163 -11.43 -10.08 1.84
CA MET A 163 -10.50 -9.62 0.81
C MET A 163 -9.52 -10.72 0.42
N LEU A 164 -8.90 -11.40 1.41
CA LEU A 164 -7.97 -12.49 1.18
C LEU A 164 -8.63 -13.66 0.48
N SER A 165 -9.81 -14.09 0.94
CA SER A 165 -10.55 -15.18 0.30
C SER A 165 -10.79 -14.87 -1.18
N LEU A 166 -11.31 -13.67 -1.49
CA LEU A 166 -11.57 -13.25 -2.87
C LEU A 166 -10.29 -13.24 -3.72
N PHE A 167 -9.19 -12.71 -3.17
CA PHE A 167 -7.93 -12.60 -3.89
C PHE A 167 -7.31 -13.97 -4.15
N LEU A 168 -7.20 -14.83 -3.13
CA LEU A 168 -6.63 -16.17 -3.22
C LEU A 168 -7.47 -17.08 -4.13
N ASP A 169 -8.80 -17.04 -4.02
CA ASP A 169 -9.69 -17.77 -4.93
C ASP A 169 -9.58 -17.30 -6.38
N GLY A 170 -9.24 -16.03 -6.58
CA GLY A 170 -8.93 -15.45 -7.88
C GLY A 170 -7.58 -15.90 -8.46
N LEU A 171 -6.62 -16.28 -7.61
CA LEU A 171 -5.29 -16.77 -8.05
C LEU A 171 -5.29 -18.26 -8.41
N ARG A 172 -6.28 -19.03 -7.94
CA ARG A 172 -6.42 -20.45 -8.28
C ARG A 172 -6.62 -20.64 -9.78
N SER A 173 -5.94 -21.65 -10.33
CA SER A 173 -6.15 -22.11 -11.71
C SER A 173 -7.59 -22.58 -11.88
N ARG A 174 -8.39 -21.83 -12.64
CA ARG A 174 -9.73 -22.27 -13.06
C ARG A 174 -9.63 -23.02 -14.38
N PRO A 175 -10.36 -24.14 -14.57
CA PRO A 175 -10.55 -24.68 -15.90
C PRO A 175 -11.13 -23.56 -16.77
N ARG A 176 -10.54 -23.30 -17.95
CA ARG A 176 -11.10 -22.34 -18.90
C ARG A 176 -12.55 -22.71 -19.11
N PHE A 177 -13.46 -21.74 -18.92
CA PHE A 177 -14.79 -21.85 -19.49
C PHE A 177 -14.56 -21.94 -21.00
N THR A 178 -14.61 -23.15 -21.56
CA THR A 178 -14.76 -23.31 -23.00
C THR A 178 -16.12 -22.73 -23.32
N SER A 179 -16.14 -21.56 -23.95
CA SER A 179 -17.31 -21.09 -24.68
C SER A 179 -17.55 -22.05 -25.85
N GLN A 180 -18.15 -23.20 -25.55
CA GLN A 180 -18.97 -23.92 -26.52
C GLN A 180 -20.31 -23.21 -26.53
N ASP A 181 -20.48 -22.40 -27.57
CA ASP A 181 -21.72 -22.18 -28.32
C ASP A 181 -21.76 -20.74 -28.82
N GLU A 182 -21.32 -20.56 -30.06
CA GLU A 182 -22.09 -19.83 -31.07
C GLU A 182 -21.49 -20.14 -32.46
N ASN A 183 -21.85 -21.32 -32.95
CA ASN A 183 -22.00 -21.53 -34.38
C ASN A 183 -23.46 -21.95 -34.60
N ARG A 184 -24.30 -21.01 -35.02
CA ARG A 184 -25.49 -21.25 -35.85
C ARG A 184 -25.84 -19.99 -36.62
#